data_AF-A0A4V1T950-F1
#
_entry.id   AF-A0A4V1T950-F1
#
_cell.length_a   1.000
_cell.length_b   1.000
_cell.length_c   1.000
_cell.angle_alpha   90.00
_cell.angle_beta   90.00
_cell.angle_gamma   90.00
#
_symmetry.space_group_name_H-M   'P 1'
#
loop_
_entity.id
_entity.type
_entity.pdbx_description
1 polymer ?
#
loop_
_entity_poly.entity_id
_entity_poly.type
_entity_poly.pdbx_seq_one_letter_code
_entity_poly.pdbx_strand_id
1 'polypeptide(L)'
;SSIVGSIGVIFAGFGFVGALDKLGVERRVHTSGRNKSTLDPFLPEKPEDIERIKTLETDIHAVFIDWVKSRRAGKFKATDDTLFTGEFWSGVRGLDLGLVDALGDIRETLRARFGDKVEMQVIAPKRGLFQLPRLGLAADVAAAIEDRAHWTRFGL
;
A
#
# COMPACT_ATOMS: atom_id res chain seq x y z
N SER A 1 -13.50 8.14 10.23
CA SER A 1 -13.85 8.41 8.82
C SER A 1 -12.83 7.76 7.91
N SER A 2 -13.26 7.15 6.80
CA SER A 2 -12.37 6.52 5.82
C SER A 2 -11.89 7.52 4.78
N ILE A 3 -10.71 7.27 4.22
CA ILE A 3 -10.17 7.91 3.01
C ILE A 3 -10.07 6.82 1.95
N VAL A 4 -10.54 7.11 0.74
CA VAL A 4 -10.62 6.18 -0.40
C VAL A 4 -10.12 6.87 -1.67
N GLY A 5 -9.96 6.12 -2.77
CA GLY A 5 -9.39 6.65 -4.01
C GLY A 5 -7.91 6.31 -4.10
N SER A 6 -7.08 7.31 -4.40
CA SER A 6 -5.64 7.14 -4.65
C SER A 6 -5.36 6.16 -5.79
N ILE A 7 -6.18 6.22 -6.84
CA ILE A 7 -6.03 5.37 -8.02
C ILE A 7 -5.06 6.07 -8.97
N GLY A 8 -3.79 5.69 -8.86
CA GLY A 8 -2.67 6.24 -9.61
C GLY A 8 -1.39 5.46 -9.31
N VAL A 9 -0.31 5.76 -10.02
CA VAL A 9 0.99 5.11 -9.88
C VAL A 9 2.06 6.19 -9.81
N ILE A 10 3.02 6.04 -8.90
CA ILE A 10 4.17 6.93 -8.80
C ILE A 10 5.45 6.11 -8.59
N PHE A 11 6.52 6.53 -9.26
CA PHE A 11 7.90 6.28 -8.81
C PHE A 11 8.47 7.56 -8.23
N ALA A 12 8.97 7.49 -7.01
CA ALA A 12 9.54 8.65 -6.32
C ALA A 12 10.87 8.30 -5.66
N GLY A 13 11.79 9.25 -5.69
CA GLY A 13 13.11 9.15 -5.10
C GLY A 13 13.77 10.52 -4.99
N PHE A 14 14.98 10.54 -4.44
CA PHE A 14 15.78 11.75 -4.32
C PHE A 14 17.00 11.68 -5.25
N GLY A 15 17.49 12.83 -5.70
CA GLY A 15 18.81 12.97 -6.31
C GLY A 15 19.81 13.55 -5.31
N PHE A 16 20.92 12.86 -5.07
CA PHE A 16 21.98 13.24 -4.15
C PHE A 16 23.30 13.62 -4.84
N VAL A 17 23.31 13.75 -6.17
CA VAL A 17 24.51 14.07 -6.96
C VAL A 17 25.24 15.29 -6.41
N GLY A 18 24.52 16.40 -6.18
CA GLY A 18 25.12 17.62 -5.63
C GLY A 18 25.52 17.54 -4.15
N ALA A 19 24.97 16.59 -3.39
CA ALA A 19 25.40 16.35 -2.01
C ALA A 19 26.74 15.59 -1.97
N LEU A 20 26.89 14.58 -2.84
CA LEU A 20 28.15 13.84 -2.97
C LEU A 20 29.32 14.73 -3.37
N ASP A 21 29.09 15.62 -4.33
CA ASP A 21 30.09 16.60 -4.78
C ASP A 21 30.58 17.49 -3.63
N LYS A 22 29.65 18.06 -2.85
CA LYS A 22 29.96 18.89 -1.67
C LYS A 22 30.70 18.15 -0.56
N LEU A 23 30.42 16.86 -0.39
CA LEU A 23 31.03 16.03 0.63
C LEU A 23 32.35 15.39 0.17
N GLY A 24 32.74 15.57 -1.09
CA GLY A 24 33.92 14.92 -1.66
C GLY A 24 33.79 13.39 -1.75
N VAL A 25 32.56 12.88 -1.87
CA VAL A 25 32.29 11.44 -1.91
C VAL A 25 32.12 10.99 -3.37
N GLU A 26 32.90 9.99 -3.78
CA GLU A 26 32.83 9.42 -5.12
C GLU A 26 31.91 8.18 -5.15
N ARG A 27 30.96 8.16 -6.08
CA ARG A 27 30.08 7.01 -6.32
C ARG A 27 30.68 6.09 -7.38
N ARG A 28 31.09 4.87 -6.99
CA ARG A 28 31.61 3.84 -7.91
C ARG A 28 30.61 2.70 -8.13
N VAL A 29 30.06 2.56 -9.33
CA VAL A 29 29.07 1.53 -9.65
C VAL A 29 29.58 0.62 -10.77
N HIS A 30 29.39 -0.69 -10.58
CA HIS A 30 29.66 -1.72 -11.58
C HIS A 30 28.40 -2.56 -11.74
N THR A 31 27.91 -2.71 -12.97
CA THR A 31 26.64 -3.39 -13.23
C THR A 31 26.74 -4.34 -14.41
N SER A 32 26.07 -5.49 -14.30
CA SER A 32 25.75 -6.35 -15.45
C SER A 32 24.34 -6.03 -15.95
N GLY A 33 24.23 -5.56 -17.19
CA GLY A 33 22.98 -5.13 -17.82
C GLY A 33 22.86 -3.62 -17.98
N ARG A 34 22.40 -3.16 -19.15
CA ARG A 34 22.46 -1.74 -19.58
C ARG A 34 21.69 -0.77 -18.68
N ASN A 35 20.60 -1.21 -18.07
CA ASN A 35 19.66 -0.37 -17.30
C ASN A 35 19.62 -0.74 -15.81
N LYS A 36 20.65 -1.44 -15.30
CA LYS A 36 20.63 -2.00 -13.93
C LYS A 36 20.92 -0.96 -12.84
N SER A 37 21.19 0.29 -13.22
CA SER A 37 21.35 1.45 -12.34
C SER A 37 20.26 2.51 -12.53
N THR A 38 19.16 2.19 -13.23
CA THR A 38 17.97 3.06 -13.29
C THR A 38 17.45 3.34 -11.88
N LEU A 39 17.06 4.58 -11.60
CA LEU A 39 16.68 5.09 -10.26
C LEU A 39 17.81 5.07 -9.21
N ASP A 40 19.09 4.99 -9.61
CA ASP A 40 20.20 5.24 -8.66
C ASP A 40 20.19 6.71 -8.22
N PRO A 41 19.93 7.01 -6.93
CA PRO A 41 19.77 8.38 -6.45
C PRO A 41 21.09 9.16 -6.45
N PHE A 42 22.22 8.49 -6.68
CA PHE A 42 23.56 9.07 -6.66
C PHE A 42 24.10 9.40 -8.05
N LEU A 43 23.31 9.15 -9.11
CA LEU A 43 23.64 9.49 -10.49
C LEU A 43 22.63 10.49 -11.05
N PRO A 44 23.01 11.32 -12.05
CA PRO A 44 22.05 12.06 -12.84
C PRO A 44 21.08 11.12 -13.55
N GLU A 45 19.81 11.50 -13.64
CA GLU A 45 18.84 10.74 -14.42
C GLU A 45 19.18 10.77 -15.92
N LYS A 46 18.89 9.65 -16.59
CA LYS A 46 19.03 9.53 -18.05
C LYS A 46 17.66 9.73 -18.69
N PRO A 47 17.53 10.55 -19.76
CA PRO A 47 16.25 10.74 -20.45
C PRO A 47 15.61 9.42 -20.89
N GLU A 48 16.40 8.45 -21.37
CA GLU A 48 15.89 7.16 -21.84
C GLU A 48 15.35 6.28 -20.70
N ASP A 49 15.87 6.46 -19.49
CA ASP A 49 15.38 5.76 -18.31
C ASP A 49 14.08 6.38 -17.79
N ILE A 50 13.98 7.72 -17.81
CA ILE A 50 12.76 8.45 -17.47
C ILE A 50 11.60 8.03 -18.38
N GLU A 51 11.82 8.01 -19.69
CA GLU A 51 10.77 7.61 -20.64
C GLU A 51 10.32 6.16 -20.42
N ARG A 52 11.25 5.25 -20.10
CA ARG A 52 10.90 3.87 -19.76
C ARG A 52 10.09 3.76 -18.47
N ILE A 53 10.41 4.56 -17.46
CA ILE A 53 9.65 4.62 -16.20
C ILE A 53 8.23 5.11 -16.49
N LYS A 54 8.07 6.18 -17.27
CA LYS A 54 6.74 6.70 -17.63
C LYS A 54 5.89 5.70 -18.41
N THR A 55 6.50 4.96 -19.35
CA THR A 55 5.80 3.87 -20.04
C THR A 55 5.33 2.83 -19.04
N LEU A 56 6.20 2.40 -18.12
CA LEU A 56 5.84 1.42 -17.10
C LEU A 56 4.74 1.92 -16.15
N GLU A 57 4.80 3.19 -15.71
CA GLU A 57 3.74 3.82 -14.90
C GLU A 57 2.41 3.81 -15.64
N THR A 58 2.41 4.13 -16.93
CA THR A 58 1.21 4.13 -17.78
C THR A 58 0.61 2.74 -17.89
N ASP A 59 1.44 1.72 -18.13
CA ASP A 59 1.01 0.32 -18.25
C ASP A 59 0.40 -0.18 -16.93
N ILE A 60 1.07 0.07 -15.80
CA ILE A 60 0.57 -0.33 -14.47
C ILE A 60 -0.72 0.41 -14.14
N HIS A 61 -0.79 1.71 -14.45
CA HIS A 61 -1.97 2.51 -14.18
C HIS A 61 -3.17 2.02 -14.99
N ALA A 62 -2.98 1.69 -16.28
CA ALA A 62 -4.03 1.11 -17.11
C ALA A 62 -4.56 -0.20 -16.52
N VAL A 63 -3.69 -1.11 -16.09
CA VAL A 63 -4.09 -2.37 -15.42
C VAL A 63 -4.88 -2.09 -14.14
N PHE A 64 -4.47 -1.09 -13.35
CA PHE A 64 -5.17 -0.71 -12.13
C PHE A 64 -6.58 -0.15 -12.44
N ILE A 65 -6.69 0.75 -13.42
CA ILE A 65 -7.97 1.29 -13.89
C ILE A 65 -8.90 0.15 -14.34
N ASP A 66 -8.40 -0.75 -15.18
CA ASP A 66 -9.18 -1.88 -15.70
C ASP A 66 -9.68 -2.78 -14.57
N TRP A 67 -8.84 -3.04 -13.57
CA TRP A 67 -9.24 -3.81 -12.39
C TRP A 67 -10.36 -3.13 -11.61
N VAL A 68 -10.25 -1.83 -11.37
CA VAL A 68 -11.26 -1.04 -10.66
C VAL A 68 -12.57 -0.99 -11.46
N LYS A 69 -12.50 -0.75 -12.77
CA LYS A 69 -13.65 -0.75 -13.68
C LYS A 69 -14.36 -2.11 -13.70
N SER A 70 -13.62 -3.21 -13.79
CA SER A 70 -14.20 -4.56 -13.82
C SER A 70 -15.04 -4.88 -12.57
N ARG A 71 -14.68 -4.32 -11.42
CA ARG A 71 -15.34 -4.57 -10.13
C ARG A 71 -16.47 -3.59 -9.82
N ARG A 72 -16.49 -2.44 -10.48
CA ARG A 72 -17.44 -1.34 -10.23
C ARG A 72 -18.21 -0.91 -11.49
N ALA A 73 -18.31 -1.79 -12.49
CA ALA A 73 -19.01 -1.54 -13.73
C ALA A 73 -20.44 -1.02 -13.48
N GLY A 74 -20.77 0.11 -14.10
CA GLY A 74 -22.08 0.77 -13.96
C GLY A 74 -22.32 1.50 -12.63
N LYS A 75 -21.33 1.56 -11.72
CA LYS A 75 -21.49 2.23 -10.41
C LYS A 75 -20.87 3.64 -10.35
N PHE A 76 -19.94 3.96 -11.25
CA PHE A 76 -19.30 5.27 -11.25
C PHE A 76 -20.27 6.38 -11.61
N LYS A 77 -20.15 7.49 -10.89
CA LYS A 77 -20.98 8.69 -11.06
C LYS A 77 -20.15 9.90 -11.55
N ALA A 78 -18.86 9.70 -11.79
CA ALA A 78 -17.94 10.69 -12.31
C ALA A 78 -17.12 10.10 -13.47
N THR A 79 -16.44 10.99 -14.21
CA THR A 79 -15.61 10.61 -15.36
C THR A 79 -14.28 9.99 -14.94
N ASP A 80 -13.68 9.24 -15.85
CA ASP A 80 -12.33 8.68 -15.70
C ASP A 80 -11.30 9.76 -15.34
N ASP A 81 -11.37 10.92 -15.98
CA ASP A 81 -10.48 12.08 -15.74
C ASP A 81 -10.59 12.66 -14.33
N THR A 82 -11.67 12.34 -13.59
CA THR A 82 -11.81 12.69 -12.18
C THR A 82 -11.33 11.57 -11.28
N LEU A 83 -11.65 10.32 -11.63
CA LEU A 83 -11.50 9.17 -10.74
C LEU A 83 -10.09 8.55 -10.73
N PHE A 84 -9.36 8.65 -11.84
CA PHE A 84 -8.09 7.95 -12.06
C PHE A 84 -6.92 8.91 -12.16
N THR A 85 -6.84 9.85 -11.21
CA THR A 85 -5.83 10.90 -11.15
C THR A 85 -4.82 10.71 -10.02
N GLY A 86 -5.05 9.73 -9.14
CA GLY A 86 -4.34 9.57 -7.87
C GLY A 86 -4.88 10.42 -6.72
N GLU A 87 -5.93 11.21 -6.92
CA GLU A 87 -6.56 11.99 -5.83
C GLU A 87 -7.24 11.07 -4.80
N PHE A 88 -7.28 11.53 -3.55
CA PHE A 88 -7.96 10.85 -2.45
C PHE A 88 -9.22 11.62 -2.04
N TRP A 89 -10.23 10.88 -1.59
CA TRP A 89 -11.51 11.42 -1.19
C TRP A 89 -11.94 10.87 0.17
N SER A 90 -12.74 11.64 0.89
CA SER A 90 -13.43 11.12 2.07
C SER A 90 -14.39 10.00 1.66
N GLY A 91 -14.70 9.08 2.58
CA GLY A 91 -15.68 8.02 2.30
C GLY A 91 -17.04 8.55 1.81
N VAL A 92 -17.50 9.69 2.35
CA VAL A 92 -18.72 10.38 1.91
C VAL A 92 -18.61 10.77 0.44
N ARG A 93 -17.53 11.46 0.07
CA ARG A 93 -17.30 11.85 -1.33
C ARG A 93 -17.11 10.64 -2.24
N GLY A 94 -16.47 9.58 -1.73
CA GLY A 94 -16.34 8.30 -2.43
C GLY A 94 -17.68 7.67 -2.78
N LEU A 95 -18.71 7.83 -1.93
CA LEU A 95 -20.06 7.34 -2.23
C LEU A 95 -20.72 8.16 -3.35
N ASP A 96 -20.54 9.48 -3.33
CA ASP A 96 -21.05 10.39 -4.37
C ASP A 96 -20.40 10.13 -5.73
N LEU A 97 -19.12 9.76 -5.74
CA LEU A 97 -18.35 9.40 -6.93
C LEU A 97 -18.62 7.98 -7.42
N GLY A 98 -19.25 7.14 -6.59
CA GLY A 98 -19.46 5.72 -6.89
C GLY A 98 -18.23 4.86 -6.71
N LEU A 99 -17.25 5.30 -5.91
CA LEU A 99 -16.05 4.54 -5.50
C LEU A 99 -16.32 3.55 -4.37
N VAL A 100 -17.35 3.79 -3.55
CA VAL A 100 -17.84 2.86 -2.52
C VAL A 100 -19.34 2.64 -2.66
N ASP A 101 -19.85 1.58 -2.05
CA ASP A 101 -21.26 1.19 -2.18
C ASP A 101 -22.13 1.75 -1.04
N ALA A 102 -21.56 1.96 0.15
CA ALA A 102 -22.28 2.47 1.32
C ALA A 102 -21.32 3.11 2.33
N LEU A 103 -21.90 3.87 3.26
CA LEU A 103 -21.24 4.33 4.49
C LEU A 103 -21.73 3.46 5.65
N GLY A 104 -20.82 3.14 6.57
CA GLY A 104 -21.16 2.36 7.77
C GLY A 104 -19.91 1.98 8.55
N ASP A 105 -20.12 1.30 9.68
CA ASP A 105 -19.04 0.72 10.47
C ASP A 105 -18.96 -0.81 10.32
N ILE A 106 -17.86 -1.38 10.78
CA ILE A 106 -17.59 -2.82 10.67
C ILE A 106 -18.67 -3.68 11.37
N ARG A 107 -19.17 -3.27 12.53
CA ARG A 107 -20.16 -4.04 13.29
C ARG A 107 -21.50 -4.05 12.59
N GLU A 108 -21.95 -2.89 12.13
CA GLU A 108 -23.18 -2.76 11.35
C GLU A 108 -23.10 -3.59 10.07
N THR A 109 -22.00 -3.43 9.30
CA THR A 109 -21.80 -4.14 8.04
C THR A 109 -21.78 -5.65 8.23
N LEU A 110 -21.10 -6.15 9.27
CA LEU A 110 -21.01 -7.58 9.54
C LEU A 110 -22.34 -8.15 10.02
N ARG A 111 -23.08 -7.46 10.89
CA ARG A 111 -24.42 -7.90 11.31
C ARG A 111 -25.39 -7.94 10.15
N ALA A 112 -25.38 -6.93 9.28
CA ALA A 112 -26.22 -6.91 8.09
C ALA A 112 -25.91 -8.07 7.13
N ARG A 113 -24.64 -8.48 7.02
CA ARG A 113 -24.21 -9.54 6.10
C ARG A 113 -24.31 -10.96 6.66
N PHE A 114 -24.08 -11.14 7.96
CA PHE A 114 -23.93 -12.45 8.60
C PHE A 114 -24.92 -12.70 9.75
N GLY A 115 -25.78 -11.73 10.05
CA GLY A 115 -26.81 -11.78 11.10
C GLY A 115 -26.35 -11.22 12.44
N ASP A 116 -27.31 -10.99 13.35
CA ASP A 116 -27.07 -10.33 14.63
C ASP A 116 -26.17 -11.13 15.58
N LYS A 117 -26.04 -12.43 15.35
CA LYS A 117 -25.19 -13.34 16.14
C LYS A 117 -23.74 -13.39 15.67
N VAL A 118 -23.33 -12.56 14.71
CA VAL A 118 -21.95 -12.54 14.23
C VAL A 118 -20.99 -12.16 15.36
N GLU A 119 -20.05 -13.05 15.67
CA GLU A 119 -19.01 -12.80 16.66
C GLU A 119 -17.76 -12.25 15.97
N MET A 120 -17.39 -11.02 16.30
CA MET A 120 -16.15 -10.40 15.82
C MET A 120 -15.00 -10.77 16.74
N GLN A 121 -14.06 -11.55 16.22
CA GLN A 121 -12.81 -11.84 16.91
C GLN A 121 -11.84 -10.67 16.70
N VAL A 122 -11.55 -9.94 17.78
CA VAL A 122 -10.56 -8.85 17.74
C VAL A 122 -9.18 -9.47 17.82
N ILE A 123 -8.44 -9.44 16.71
CA ILE A 123 -7.01 -9.80 16.69
C ILE A 123 -6.24 -8.60 17.21
N ALA A 124 -6.05 -8.55 18.53
CA ALA A 124 -5.14 -7.60 19.16
C ALA A 124 -3.77 -8.25 19.33
N PRO A 125 -2.66 -7.50 19.20
CA PRO A 125 -1.36 -8.00 19.62
C PRO A 125 -1.45 -8.40 21.10
N LYS A 126 -1.06 -9.64 21.43
CA LYS A 126 -1.10 -10.14 22.80
C LYS A 126 -0.31 -9.19 23.71
N ARG A 127 -0.99 -8.59 24.68
CA ARG A 127 -0.30 -7.88 25.77
C ARG A 127 0.39 -8.93 26.63
N GLY A 128 1.72 -8.94 26.64
CA GLY A 128 2.49 -9.80 27.53
C GLY A 128 2.12 -9.53 28.98
N LEU A 129 1.89 -10.60 29.75
CA LEU A 129 1.49 -10.56 31.16
C LEU A 129 2.51 -9.81 32.06
N PHE A 130 3.71 -9.60 31.54
CA PHE A 130 4.79 -8.82 32.15
C PHE A 130 5.42 -7.85 31.14
N GLN A 131 4.64 -6.96 30.51
CA GLN A 131 5.21 -5.80 29.81
C GLN A 131 5.89 -4.85 30.82
N LEU A 132 7.03 -5.29 31.36
CA LEU A 132 8.08 -4.41 31.85
C LEU A 132 8.53 -3.52 30.68
N PRO A 133 8.91 -2.27 30.95
CA PRO A 133 9.43 -1.40 29.90
C PRO A 133 10.68 -2.06 29.29
N ARG A 134 10.54 -2.42 28.00
CA ARG A 134 11.56 -2.88 27.04
C ARG A 134 12.90 -3.39 27.61
N LEU A 135 13.10 -4.71 27.58
CA LEU A 135 14.39 -5.33 27.26
C LEU A 135 14.15 -6.40 26.17
N GLY A 136 14.49 -6.06 24.93
CA GLY A 136 14.16 -6.84 23.73
C GLY A 136 15.06 -8.07 23.57
N LEU A 137 14.43 -9.26 23.56
CA LEU A 137 14.72 -10.41 22.68
C LEU A 137 13.85 -11.63 23.08
N ALA A 138 13.54 -11.78 24.37
CA ALA A 138 12.88 -12.99 24.89
C ALA A 138 11.36 -13.02 24.68
N ALA A 139 10.71 -11.85 24.60
CA ALA A 139 9.25 -11.76 24.45
C ALA A 139 8.76 -12.24 23.06
N ASP A 140 9.58 -12.06 22.02
CA ASP A 140 9.21 -12.38 20.65
C ASP A 140 9.19 -13.89 20.38
N VAL A 141 10.06 -14.66 21.06
CA VAL A 141 10.12 -16.13 20.92
C VAL A 141 8.92 -16.81 21.58
N ALA A 142 8.48 -16.31 22.74
CA ALA A 142 7.32 -16.87 23.44
C ALA A 142 6.01 -16.63 22.66
N ALA A 143 5.83 -15.43 22.10
CA ALA A 143 4.67 -15.11 21.27
C ALA A 143 4.58 -16.02 20.02
N ALA A 144 5.71 -16.32 19.38
CA ALA A 144 5.75 -17.16 18.19
C ALA A 144 5.35 -18.63 18.46
N ILE A 145 5.69 -19.18 19.62
CA ILE A 145 5.34 -20.57 20.00
C ILE A 145 3.84 -20.68 20.29
N GLU A 146 3.28 -19.72 21.02
CA GLU A 146 1.85 -19.74 21.35
C GLU A 146 0.96 -19.50 20.13
N ASP A 147 1.40 -18.67 19.18
CA ASP A 147 0.64 -18.44 17.95
C ASP A 147 0.59 -19.73 17.13
N ARG A 148 1.69 -20.48 17.03
CA ARG A 148 1.72 -21.78 16.36
C ARG A 148 0.75 -22.79 16.97
N ALA A 149 0.60 -22.80 18.30
CA ALA A 149 -0.38 -23.64 19.00
C ALA A 149 -1.83 -23.20 18.73
N HIS A 150 -2.06 -21.91 18.50
CA HIS A 150 -3.37 -21.36 18.17
C HIS A 150 -3.81 -21.60 16.73
N TRP A 151 -2.88 -21.75 15.78
CA TRP A 151 -3.18 -22.05 14.38
C TRP A 151 -3.36 -23.55 14.10
N THR A 152 -2.73 -24.41 14.91
CA THR A 152 -2.88 -25.87 14.79
C THR A 152 -4.30 -26.36 15.05
N ARG A 153 -5.09 -25.62 15.86
CA ARG A 153 -6.52 -25.92 16.06
C ARG A 153 -7.38 -25.72 14.80
N PHE A 154 -6.85 -25.00 13.82
CA PHE A 154 -7.47 -24.78 12.50
C PHE A 154 -6.80 -25.60 11.39
N GLY A 155 -5.88 -26.51 11.73
CA GLY A 155 -5.22 -27.39 10.77
C GLY A 155 -4.12 -26.73 9.92
N LEU A 156 -3.56 -25.62 10.40
CA LEU A 156 -2.46 -24.87 9.78
C LEU A 156 -1.18 -24.93 10.63
#